data_AF-A0A2V8GER4-F1
#
_entry.id   AF-A0A2V8GER4-F1
#
_cell.length_a   1.000
_cell.length_b   1.000
_cell.length_c   1.000
_cell.angle_alpha   90.00
_cell.angle_beta   90.00
_cell.angle_gamma   90.00
#
_symmetry.space_group_name_H-M   'P 1'
#
loop_
_entity.id
_entity.type
_entity.pdbx_description
1 polymer ?
#
loop_
_entity_poly.entity_id
_entity_poly.type
_entity_poly.pdbx_seq_one_letter_code
_entity_poly.pdbx_strand_id
1 'polypeptide(L)'
;MLKGEAATEQCVIIENVNFLNNADIDGRNLPPAGAPNVMMAAGGTQLDKILEADTIDVWQFHVDWKNPANTKVTGPEKIRVAPYHYLCDGQLTNCVPQPGTDRRLDAQGDKIMARLVYRRIGNRESIVAVHSVNTTAGGGGVRWYEFRIEKDRTVRLHQQGTYASDGLFRWMASPAIDRLGNIGIGYSFGGPSTFAGQRFAARLASDPPGQLTLGESVLVEGEDAQTVMRWEDYTQTAIDPTDDCTIWYVGDYIKKGAASYSSRIGAFRLPGCR
;
A
#
# COMPACT_ATOMS: atom_id res chain seq x y z
N MET A 1 -0.28 21.87 16.52
CA MET A 1 1.13 21.53 16.80
C MET A 1 1.20 21.00 18.22
N LEU A 2 1.86 19.86 18.45
CA LEU A 2 2.01 19.26 19.78
C LEU A 2 2.91 20.18 20.66
N LYS A 3 2.57 20.37 21.93
CA LYS A 3 3.24 21.33 22.85
C LYS A 3 4.64 20.92 23.33
N GLY A 4 5.14 19.75 22.90
CA GLY A 4 6.42 19.21 23.37
C GLY A 4 6.42 18.74 24.83
N GLU A 5 5.24 18.54 25.41
CA GLU A 5 5.08 17.98 26.76
C GLU A 5 5.36 16.47 26.77
N ALA A 6 5.67 15.92 27.94
CA ALA A 6 5.88 14.48 28.10
C ALA A 6 4.62 13.69 27.68
N ALA A 7 4.79 12.64 26.90
CA ALA A 7 3.72 11.76 26.46
C ALA A 7 3.68 10.47 27.29
N THR A 8 2.49 9.97 27.58
CA THR A 8 2.29 8.62 28.12
C THR A 8 2.20 7.62 26.97
N GLU A 9 2.79 6.44 27.13
CA GLU A 9 2.69 5.33 26.19
C GLU A 9 2.08 4.09 26.83
N GLN A 10 1.41 3.28 26.00
CA GLN A 10 1.02 1.92 26.34
C GLN A 10 1.54 1.00 25.23
N CYS A 11 2.15 -0.11 25.62
CA CYS A 11 2.82 -1.01 24.70
C CYS A 11 2.23 -2.42 24.81
N VAL A 12 2.03 -3.06 23.67
CA VAL A 12 1.68 -4.48 23.56
C VAL A 12 2.66 -5.10 22.58
N ILE A 13 3.19 -6.27 22.93
CA ILE A 13 4.11 -7.02 22.07
C ILE A 13 3.30 -8.00 21.23
N ILE A 14 3.52 -7.97 19.92
CA ILE A 14 2.99 -8.96 18.97
C ILE A 14 4.21 -9.69 18.39
N GLU A 15 4.37 -10.96 18.75
CA GLU A 15 5.50 -11.76 18.31
C GLU A 15 5.25 -12.38 16.93
N ASN A 16 6.33 -12.68 16.20
CA ASN A 16 6.33 -13.42 14.93
C ASN A 16 5.40 -12.81 13.86
N VAL A 17 5.26 -11.49 13.88
CA VAL A 17 4.51 -10.76 12.85
C VAL A 17 5.47 -10.24 11.79
N ASN A 18 5.05 -10.32 10.53
CA ASN A 18 5.72 -9.64 9.44
C ASN A 18 5.52 -8.11 9.57
N PHE A 19 5.91 -7.31 8.59
CA PHE A 19 5.71 -5.84 8.61
C PHE A 19 4.23 -5.47 8.87
N LEU A 20 3.96 -5.02 10.09
CA LEU A 20 2.63 -4.70 10.58
C LEU A 20 2.30 -3.22 10.32
N ASN A 21 1.23 -2.97 9.60
CA ASN A 21 0.75 -1.62 9.32
C ASN A 21 -0.53 -1.32 10.08
N ASN A 22 -0.58 -0.14 10.70
CA ASN A 22 -1.77 0.40 11.32
C ASN A 22 -2.65 1.05 10.25
N ALA A 23 -3.97 0.85 10.32
CA ALA A 23 -4.88 1.54 9.43
C ALA A 23 -4.95 3.03 9.80
N ASP A 24 -4.77 3.89 8.81
CA ASP A 24 -4.75 5.34 8.95
C ASP A 24 -5.91 5.98 8.18
N ILE A 25 -6.47 7.06 8.71
CA ILE A 25 -7.73 7.63 8.23
C ILE A 25 -7.49 8.50 7.00
N ASP A 26 -8.26 8.25 5.95
CA ASP A 26 -8.52 9.24 4.90
C ASP A 26 -9.89 9.90 5.11
N GLY A 27 -9.91 11.23 4.99
CA GLY A 27 -11.11 12.06 5.11
C GLY A 27 -11.46 12.49 6.52
N ARG A 28 -12.71 12.99 6.64
CA ARG A 28 -13.19 13.63 7.87
C ARG A 28 -14.08 12.72 8.73
N ASN A 29 -14.57 11.62 8.18
CA ASN A 29 -15.44 10.70 8.90
C ASN A 29 -14.60 9.75 9.76
N LEU A 30 -14.72 9.90 11.08
CA LEU A 30 -14.01 9.07 12.04
C LEU A 30 -14.65 7.67 12.16
N PRO A 31 -13.87 6.66 12.57
CA PRO A 31 -14.42 5.41 13.08
C PRO A 31 -15.45 5.65 14.19
N PRO A 32 -16.41 4.71 14.40
CA PRO A 32 -17.30 4.78 15.55
C PRO A 32 -16.51 4.90 16.87
N ALA A 33 -17.04 5.64 17.84
CA ALA A 33 -16.39 5.79 19.14
C ALA A 33 -16.18 4.40 19.79
N GLY A 34 -14.96 4.16 20.28
CA GLY A 34 -14.56 2.88 20.87
C GLY A 34 -14.17 1.80 19.87
N ALA A 35 -14.26 2.05 18.55
CA ALA A 35 -13.76 1.12 17.55
C ALA A 35 -12.25 0.88 17.74
N PRO A 36 -11.78 -0.38 17.74
CA PRO A 36 -10.35 -0.68 17.73
C PRO A 36 -9.69 -0.20 16.43
N ASN A 37 -8.40 0.10 16.50
CA ASN A 37 -7.58 0.29 15.30
C ASN A 37 -7.32 -1.07 14.65
N VAL A 38 -7.52 -1.14 13.33
CA VAL A 38 -7.22 -2.35 12.57
C VAL A 38 -5.76 -2.29 12.14
N MET A 39 -5.00 -3.35 12.43
CA MET A 39 -3.65 -3.53 11.94
C MET A 39 -3.60 -4.74 11.00
N MET A 40 -2.81 -4.68 9.94
CA MET A 40 -2.68 -5.78 8.98
C MET A 40 -1.24 -6.06 8.61
N ALA A 41 -0.97 -7.33 8.31
CA ALA A 41 0.28 -7.80 7.74
C ALA A 41 0.00 -8.84 6.63
N ALA A 42 0.95 -9.00 5.71
CA ALA A 42 0.87 -10.11 4.76
C ALA A 42 1.11 -11.44 5.48
N GLY A 43 0.45 -12.51 5.04
CA GLY A 43 0.46 -13.82 5.73
C GLY A 43 1.73 -14.65 5.55
N GLY A 44 2.63 -14.28 4.63
CA GLY A 44 3.95 -14.88 4.50
C GLY A 44 4.98 -14.24 5.44
N THR A 45 6.13 -14.90 5.61
CA THR A 45 7.24 -14.43 6.45
C THR A 45 8.55 -14.69 5.72
N GLN A 46 9.15 -13.63 5.16
CA GLN A 46 10.37 -13.74 4.35
C GLN A 46 11.55 -14.37 5.10
N LEU A 47 11.75 -13.99 6.37
CA LEU A 47 12.86 -14.47 7.20
C LEU A 47 12.79 -15.99 7.44
N ASP A 48 11.58 -16.55 7.43
CA ASP A 48 11.33 -18.00 7.54
C ASP A 48 11.24 -18.69 6.16
N LYS A 49 11.53 -17.97 5.08
CA LYS A 49 11.41 -18.42 3.67
C LYS A 49 10.00 -18.83 3.27
N ILE A 50 8.98 -18.26 3.92
CA ILE A 50 7.57 -18.44 3.56
C ILE A 50 7.20 -17.29 2.62
N LEU A 51 7.39 -17.53 1.32
CA LEU A 51 7.29 -16.52 0.25
C LEU A 51 5.94 -16.52 -0.46
N GLU A 52 5.20 -17.62 -0.34
CA GLU A 52 3.86 -17.79 -0.84
C GLU A 52 2.87 -17.69 0.33
N ALA A 53 1.76 -17.01 0.09
CA ALA A 53 0.64 -17.04 1.02
C ALA A 53 -0.67 -16.79 0.28
N ASP A 54 -1.74 -17.00 1.02
CA ASP A 54 -3.10 -16.93 0.50
C ASP A 54 -4.03 -16.24 1.51
N THR A 55 -3.43 -15.52 2.45
CA THR A 55 -4.03 -14.80 3.56
C THR A 55 -3.42 -13.42 3.77
N ILE A 56 -4.23 -12.51 4.34
CA ILE A 56 -3.80 -11.29 5.02
C ILE A 56 -4.19 -11.43 6.49
N ASP A 57 -3.25 -11.21 7.38
CA ASP A 57 -3.45 -11.35 8.82
C ASP A 57 -3.90 -10.01 9.42
N VAL A 58 -4.90 -10.05 10.30
CA VAL A 58 -5.57 -8.87 10.84
C VAL A 58 -5.62 -8.90 12.36
N TRP A 59 -5.24 -7.79 12.98
CA TRP A 59 -5.37 -7.56 14.42
C TRP A 59 -6.26 -6.36 14.69
N GLN A 60 -6.94 -6.39 15.84
CA GLN A 60 -7.69 -5.26 16.38
C GLN A 60 -6.99 -4.77 17.64
N PHE A 61 -6.56 -3.51 17.67
CA PHE A 61 -5.92 -2.89 18.81
C PHE A 61 -6.86 -1.88 19.48
N HIS A 62 -7.25 -2.17 20.71
CA HIS A 62 -8.05 -1.28 21.54
C HIS A 62 -7.18 -0.73 22.67
N VAL A 63 -7.09 0.60 22.75
CA VAL A 63 -6.36 1.31 23.81
C VAL A 63 -7.35 1.93 24.80
N ASP A 64 -7.18 1.65 26.08
CA ASP A 64 -7.90 2.29 27.17
C ASP A 64 -6.93 3.14 28.01
N TRP A 65 -6.99 4.46 27.82
CA TRP A 65 -6.16 5.42 28.56
C TRP A 65 -6.62 5.66 29.99
N LYS A 66 -7.85 5.27 30.35
CA LYS A 66 -8.37 5.40 31.73
C LYS A 66 -7.97 4.20 32.57
N ASN A 67 -8.02 3.01 31.97
CA ASN A 67 -7.60 1.77 32.61
C ASN A 67 -6.68 0.97 31.67
N PRO A 68 -5.35 1.15 31.77
CA PRO A 68 -4.40 0.45 30.92
C PRO A 68 -4.52 -1.09 30.92
N ALA A 69 -5.05 -1.69 31.99
CA ALA A 69 -5.29 -3.14 32.05
C ALA A 69 -6.36 -3.62 31.06
N ASN A 70 -7.19 -2.72 30.51
CA ASN A 70 -8.17 -3.02 29.48
C ASN A 70 -7.63 -2.89 28.04
N THR A 71 -6.42 -2.33 27.88
CA THR A 71 -5.75 -2.25 26.57
C THR A 71 -5.43 -3.64 26.08
N LYS A 72 -5.86 -3.95 24.85
CA LYS A 72 -5.72 -5.30 24.29
C LYS A 72 -5.54 -5.28 22.78
N VAL A 73 -4.73 -6.21 22.31
CA VAL A 73 -4.68 -6.62 20.90
C VAL A 73 -5.39 -7.96 20.79
N THR A 74 -6.27 -8.11 19.81
CA THR A 74 -6.91 -9.39 19.47
C THR A 74 -6.59 -9.77 18.04
N GLY A 75 -6.22 -11.03 17.81
CA GLY A 75 -5.84 -11.56 16.49
C GLY A 75 -4.59 -12.46 16.57
N PRO A 76 -4.03 -12.87 15.42
CA PRO A 76 -4.52 -12.55 14.09
C PRO A 76 -5.79 -13.32 13.71
N GLU A 77 -6.73 -12.63 13.06
CA GLU A 77 -7.69 -13.27 12.16
C GLU A 77 -7.06 -13.36 10.76
N LYS A 78 -7.14 -14.54 10.12
CA LYS A 78 -6.60 -14.76 8.78
C LYS A 78 -7.69 -14.58 7.73
N ILE A 79 -7.62 -13.50 6.95
CA ILE A 79 -8.55 -13.27 5.84
C ILE A 79 -8.03 -13.95 4.59
N ARG A 80 -8.80 -14.89 4.04
CA ARG A 80 -8.47 -15.57 2.78
C ARG A 80 -8.52 -14.58 1.61
N VAL A 81 -7.45 -14.57 0.80
CA VAL A 81 -7.30 -13.77 -0.42
C VAL A 81 -6.77 -14.63 -1.57
N ALA A 82 -6.86 -14.22 -2.84
CA ALA A 82 -6.26 -15.04 -3.91
C ALA A 82 -4.76 -15.27 -3.63
N PRO A 83 -4.22 -16.48 -3.90
CA PRO A 83 -2.81 -16.79 -3.69
C PRO A 83 -1.88 -15.75 -4.31
N TYR A 84 -0.73 -15.56 -3.67
CA TYR A 84 0.32 -14.70 -4.13
C TYR A 84 1.68 -15.27 -3.73
N HIS A 85 2.70 -14.84 -4.48
CA HIS A 85 4.10 -15.02 -4.14
C HIS A 85 4.73 -13.62 -4.08
N TYR A 86 5.48 -13.31 -3.02
CA TYR A 86 6.10 -12.00 -2.86
C TYR A 86 6.99 -11.64 -4.04
N LEU A 87 6.90 -10.39 -4.53
CA LEU A 87 7.74 -9.97 -5.65
C LEU A 87 9.20 -10.22 -5.28
N CYS A 88 9.85 -11.04 -6.11
CA CYS A 88 11.26 -11.38 -5.98
C CYS A 88 11.67 -11.96 -4.62
N ASP A 89 10.80 -12.73 -3.98
CA ASP A 89 11.10 -13.36 -2.69
C ASP A 89 11.33 -12.34 -1.56
N GLY A 90 10.93 -11.07 -1.75
CA GLY A 90 10.95 -10.02 -0.73
C GLY A 90 12.03 -8.95 -0.89
N GLN A 91 12.23 -8.19 0.20
CA GLN A 91 13.27 -7.15 0.31
C GLN A 91 14.70 -7.70 0.24
N LEU A 92 15.63 -6.80 -0.08
CA LEU A 92 17.07 -7.05 -0.19
C LEU A 92 17.46 -8.06 -1.28
N THR A 93 16.57 -8.31 -2.24
CA THR A 93 16.80 -9.28 -3.33
C THR A 93 17.31 -8.62 -4.61
N ASN A 94 17.19 -7.29 -4.74
CA ASN A 94 17.68 -6.50 -5.87
C ASN A 94 17.35 -7.17 -7.21
N CYS A 95 16.06 -7.30 -7.52
CA CYS A 95 15.62 -8.10 -8.66
C CYS A 95 15.19 -7.27 -9.87
N VAL A 96 14.77 -6.02 -9.66
CA VAL A 96 14.18 -5.21 -10.73
C VAL A 96 15.30 -4.71 -11.64
N PRO A 97 15.36 -5.14 -12.91
CA PRO A 97 16.37 -4.69 -13.84
C PRO A 97 16.15 -3.23 -14.25
N GLN A 98 17.23 -2.57 -14.65
CA GLN A 98 17.23 -1.22 -15.19
C GLN A 98 18.19 -1.14 -16.40
N PRO A 99 17.98 -0.23 -17.36
CA PRO A 99 18.82 -0.11 -18.54
C PRO A 99 20.28 0.25 -18.22
N GLY A 100 21.21 -0.25 -19.02
CA GLY A 100 22.60 0.21 -19.04
C GLY A 100 23.48 -0.22 -17.85
N THR A 101 23.00 -1.11 -16.98
CA THR A 101 23.76 -1.62 -15.83
C THR A 101 23.27 -2.99 -15.37
N ASP A 102 24.15 -3.78 -14.75
CA ASP A 102 23.80 -5.04 -14.09
C ASP A 102 23.23 -4.83 -12.68
N ARG A 103 23.36 -3.61 -12.15
CA ARG A 103 22.78 -3.23 -10.86
C ARG A 103 21.26 -3.26 -10.97
N ARG A 104 20.60 -3.94 -10.04
CA ARG A 104 19.15 -4.06 -9.95
C ARG A 104 18.59 -3.30 -8.75
N LEU A 105 17.30 -2.99 -8.79
CA LEU A 105 16.58 -2.27 -7.74
C LEU A 105 15.90 -3.26 -6.79
N ASP A 106 15.85 -2.89 -5.51
CA ASP A 106 15.13 -3.66 -4.49
C ASP A 106 13.61 -3.46 -4.63
N ALA A 107 12.87 -4.56 -4.55
CA ALA A 107 11.43 -4.58 -4.78
C ALA A 107 10.59 -4.50 -3.49
N GLN A 108 11.20 -4.85 -2.34
CA GLN A 108 10.55 -4.88 -1.03
C GLN A 108 9.19 -5.61 -1.03
N GLY A 109 9.10 -6.74 -1.75
CA GLY A 109 7.85 -7.45 -1.99
C GLY A 109 7.26 -8.22 -0.80
N ASP A 110 7.97 -8.28 0.33
CA ASP A 110 7.68 -9.13 1.50
C ASP A 110 6.66 -8.56 2.49
N LYS A 111 5.97 -7.48 2.15
CA LYS A 111 5.14 -6.73 3.09
C LYS A 111 3.94 -6.09 2.42
N ILE A 112 2.88 -5.85 3.20
CA ILE A 112 1.90 -4.83 2.83
C ILE A 112 2.63 -3.48 2.84
N MET A 113 2.50 -2.71 1.79
CA MET A 113 3.14 -1.41 1.70
C MET A 113 2.43 -0.41 2.61
N ALA A 114 3.21 0.47 3.23
CA ALA A 114 2.63 1.68 3.78
C ALA A 114 2.06 2.50 2.60
N ARG A 115 0.87 3.07 2.70
CA ARG A 115 -0.05 3.08 3.87
C ARG A 115 -1.16 2.02 3.79
N LEU A 116 -1.71 1.66 4.94
CA LEU A 116 -2.99 0.95 5.08
C LEU A 116 -4.11 1.97 5.28
N VAL A 117 -5.01 2.14 4.30
CA VAL A 117 -5.98 3.24 4.32
C VAL A 117 -7.32 2.82 4.88
N TYR A 118 -7.72 3.38 6.01
CA TYR A 118 -9.10 3.36 6.49
C TYR A 118 -9.92 4.49 5.88
N ARG A 119 -11.14 4.18 5.45
CA ARG A 119 -12.07 5.17 4.90
C ARG A 119 -13.50 4.87 5.31
N ARG A 120 -14.21 5.89 5.80
CA ARG A 120 -15.64 5.80 6.11
C ARG A 120 -16.48 6.66 5.17
N ILE A 121 -17.35 6.01 4.40
CA ILE A 121 -18.28 6.63 3.44
C ILE A 121 -19.70 6.32 3.88
N GLY A 122 -20.35 7.29 4.53
CA GLY A 122 -21.63 7.07 5.20
C GLY A 122 -21.53 5.97 6.27
N ASN A 123 -22.28 4.88 6.09
CA ASN A 123 -22.27 3.72 6.99
C ASN A 123 -21.30 2.61 6.56
N ARG A 124 -20.50 2.85 5.52
CA ARG A 124 -19.57 1.87 4.96
C ARG A 124 -18.15 2.19 5.41
N GLU A 125 -17.50 1.25 6.06
CA GLU A 125 -16.09 1.33 6.45
C GLU A 125 -15.26 0.43 5.53
N SER A 126 -14.24 1.01 4.89
CA SER A 126 -13.27 0.34 4.02
C SER A 126 -11.89 0.32 4.66
N ILE A 127 -11.11 -0.71 4.34
CA ILE A 127 -9.66 -0.65 4.39
C ILE A 127 -9.10 -0.96 2.99
N VAL A 128 -8.17 -0.15 2.49
CA VAL A 128 -7.47 -0.39 1.22
C VAL A 128 -5.99 -0.66 1.49
N ALA A 129 -5.49 -1.75 0.91
CA ALA A 129 -4.12 -2.23 1.10
C ALA A 129 -3.51 -2.66 -0.23
N VAL A 130 -2.18 -2.58 -0.35
CA VAL A 130 -1.44 -3.04 -1.54
C VAL A 130 -0.12 -3.69 -1.16
N HIS A 131 0.41 -4.52 -2.05
CA HIS A 131 1.79 -5.01 -2.02
C HIS A 131 2.27 -5.48 -3.40
N SER A 132 3.58 -5.71 -3.52
CA SER A 132 4.22 -6.17 -4.74
C SER A 132 4.23 -7.69 -4.81
N VAL A 133 3.74 -8.28 -5.90
CA VAL A 133 3.70 -9.74 -6.11
C VAL A 133 4.35 -10.16 -7.42
N ASN A 134 4.87 -11.38 -7.48
CA ASN A 134 5.25 -12.02 -8.73
C ASN A 134 4.01 -12.25 -9.62
N THR A 135 4.21 -12.20 -10.94
CA THR A 135 3.14 -12.40 -11.92
C THR A 135 3.56 -13.37 -13.01
N THR A 136 2.58 -14.02 -13.63
CA THR A 136 2.82 -14.90 -14.78
C THR A 136 3.20 -14.16 -16.05
N ALA A 137 2.91 -12.85 -16.14
CA ALA A 137 3.33 -12.00 -17.25
C ALA A 137 4.86 -11.73 -17.25
N GLY A 138 5.55 -12.11 -16.18
CA GLY A 138 6.91 -11.66 -15.90
C GLY A 138 6.90 -10.26 -15.26
N GLY A 139 8.02 -9.87 -14.69
CA GLY A 139 8.09 -8.62 -13.93
C GLY A 139 7.40 -8.70 -12.57
N GLY A 140 6.77 -7.61 -12.16
CA GLY A 140 6.12 -7.46 -10.86
C GLY A 140 4.79 -6.73 -10.97
N GLY A 141 3.82 -7.12 -10.14
CA GLY A 141 2.47 -6.57 -10.17
C GLY A 141 2.05 -5.96 -8.84
N VAL A 142 1.16 -4.97 -8.92
CA VAL A 142 0.52 -4.40 -7.74
C VAL A 142 -0.69 -5.24 -7.39
N ARG A 143 -0.58 -6.05 -6.33
CA ARG A 143 -1.73 -6.70 -5.72
C ARG A 143 -2.39 -5.73 -4.77
N TRP A 144 -3.69 -5.50 -4.94
CA TRP A 144 -4.48 -4.57 -4.14
C TRP A 144 -5.74 -5.24 -3.59
N TYR A 145 -6.21 -4.70 -2.48
CA TYR A 145 -7.36 -5.20 -1.72
C TYR A 145 -8.23 -4.05 -1.27
N GLU A 146 -9.55 -4.23 -1.33
CA GLU A 146 -10.49 -3.49 -0.49
C GLU A 146 -11.14 -4.49 0.47
N PHE A 147 -11.01 -4.21 1.77
CA PHE A 147 -11.69 -4.89 2.85
C PHE A 147 -12.84 -4.03 3.37
N ARG A 148 -13.85 -4.66 3.97
CA ARG A 148 -14.96 -4.02 4.69
C ARG A 148 -14.87 -4.34 6.15
N ILE A 149 -15.21 -3.37 6.99
CA ILE A 149 -15.42 -3.60 8.42
C ILE A 149 -16.93 -3.66 8.66
N GLU A 150 -17.40 -4.82 9.10
CA GLU A 150 -18.80 -5.07 9.43
C GLU A 150 -19.21 -4.39 10.75
N LYS A 151 -20.51 -4.34 11.02
CA LYS A 151 -21.04 -3.70 12.25
C LYS A 151 -20.51 -4.33 13.53
N ASP A 152 -20.22 -5.62 13.51
CA ASP A 152 -19.61 -6.38 14.63
C ASP A 152 -18.08 -6.24 14.69
N ARG A 153 -17.49 -5.38 13.86
CA ARG A 153 -16.05 -5.14 13.69
C ARG A 153 -15.28 -6.27 12.99
N THR A 154 -15.96 -7.30 12.49
CA THR A 154 -15.32 -8.32 11.64
C THR A 154 -14.80 -7.68 10.36
N VAL A 155 -13.60 -8.04 9.93
CA VAL A 155 -13.02 -7.55 8.68
C VAL A 155 -13.18 -8.62 7.60
N ARG A 156 -13.72 -8.24 6.43
CA ARG A 156 -13.93 -9.16 5.30
C ARG A 156 -13.33 -8.62 4.03
N LEU A 157 -12.75 -9.50 3.21
CA LEU A 157 -12.38 -9.17 1.85
C LEU A 157 -13.64 -8.80 1.05
N HIS A 158 -13.64 -7.64 0.40
CA HIS A 158 -14.72 -7.22 -0.48
C HIS A 158 -14.36 -7.35 -1.95
N GLN A 159 -13.14 -6.95 -2.31
CA GLN A 159 -12.61 -7.16 -3.65
C GLN A 159 -11.09 -7.09 -3.64
N GLN A 160 -10.47 -7.63 -4.69
CA GLN A 160 -9.04 -7.59 -4.91
C GLN A 160 -8.71 -7.73 -6.38
N GLY A 161 -7.51 -7.31 -6.77
CA GLY A 161 -6.99 -7.51 -8.12
C GLY A 161 -5.47 -7.47 -8.14
N THR A 162 -4.86 -7.93 -9.24
CA THR A 162 -3.43 -7.74 -9.52
C THR A 162 -3.32 -6.90 -10.78
N TYR A 163 -2.68 -5.73 -10.67
CA TYR A 163 -2.41 -4.88 -11.82
C TYR A 163 -1.02 -5.16 -12.38
N ALA A 164 -0.99 -5.83 -13.55
CA ALA A 164 0.22 -6.17 -14.29
C ALA A 164 -0.16 -6.40 -15.77
N SER A 165 -0.13 -5.34 -16.57
CA SER A 165 -0.59 -5.39 -17.98
C SER A 165 0.45 -5.92 -18.96
N ASP A 166 1.69 -6.09 -18.54
CA ASP A 166 2.85 -6.43 -19.36
C ASP A 166 3.95 -7.07 -18.48
N GLY A 167 5.11 -7.36 -19.08
CA GLY A 167 6.28 -7.92 -18.38
C GLY A 167 7.17 -6.90 -17.65
N LEU A 168 6.74 -5.63 -17.52
CA LEU A 168 7.45 -4.61 -16.77
C LEU A 168 7.04 -4.64 -15.30
N PHE A 169 7.87 -4.05 -14.45
CA PHE A 169 7.68 -4.08 -13.01
C PHE A 169 6.81 -2.93 -12.56
N ARG A 170 5.84 -3.24 -11.69
CA ARG A 170 5.06 -2.31 -10.89
C ARG A 170 5.21 -2.71 -9.43
N TRP A 171 5.83 -1.88 -8.62
CA TRP A 171 6.16 -2.22 -7.23
C TRP A 171 6.13 -0.97 -6.34
N MET A 172 6.26 -1.16 -5.02
CA MET A 172 6.24 -0.06 -4.04
C MET A 172 5.01 0.83 -4.16
N ALA A 173 3.84 0.21 -4.28
CA ALA A 173 2.60 0.93 -4.50
C ALA A 173 2.08 1.58 -3.21
N SER A 174 1.30 2.66 -3.35
CA SER A 174 0.51 3.27 -2.28
C SER A 174 -0.93 3.52 -2.76
N PRO A 175 -1.96 3.10 -2.00
CA PRO A 175 -3.36 3.30 -2.38
C PRO A 175 -4.00 4.51 -1.70
N ALA A 176 -5.03 5.08 -2.31
CA ALA A 176 -5.96 6.00 -1.69
C ALA A 176 -7.39 5.71 -2.14
N ILE A 177 -8.37 6.13 -1.33
CA ILE A 177 -9.79 5.98 -1.63
C ILE A 177 -10.54 7.29 -1.37
N ASP A 178 -11.20 7.80 -2.41
CA ASP A 178 -11.91 9.08 -2.32
C ASP A 178 -13.28 8.96 -1.65
N ARG A 179 -13.98 10.10 -1.49
CA ARG A 179 -15.34 10.14 -0.90
C ARG A 179 -16.42 9.39 -1.67
N LEU A 180 -16.22 9.11 -2.96
CA LEU A 180 -17.14 8.29 -3.74
C LEU A 180 -16.79 6.79 -3.67
N GLY A 181 -15.64 6.45 -3.08
CA GLY A 181 -15.13 5.08 -3.00
C GLY A 181 -14.39 4.64 -4.26
N ASN A 182 -13.95 5.60 -5.08
CA ASN A 182 -13.02 5.32 -6.16
C ASN A 182 -11.62 5.09 -5.54
N ILE A 183 -10.85 4.17 -6.12
CA ILE A 183 -9.53 3.79 -5.61
C ILE A 183 -8.49 4.22 -6.62
N GLY A 184 -7.50 5.00 -6.19
CA GLY A 184 -6.33 5.37 -6.98
C GLY A 184 -5.07 4.78 -6.35
N ILE A 185 -4.15 4.31 -7.19
CA ILE A 185 -2.93 3.65 -6.74
C ILE A 185 -1.76 4.21 -7.55
N GLY A 186 -0.80 4.82 -6.85
CA GLY A 186 0.49 5.20 -7.41
C GLY A 186 1.53 4.12 -7.13
N TYR A 187 2.48 3.93 -8.04
CA TYR A 187 3.54 2.92 -7.91
C TYR A 187 4.77 3.30 -8.72
N SER A 188 5.88 2.65 -8.36
CA SER A 188 7.11 2.66 -9.16
C SER A 188 6.95 1.75 -10.37
N PHE A 189 7.53 2.17 -11.49
CA PHE A 189 7.46 1.48 -12.77
C PHE A 189 8.83 1.42 -13.44
N GLY A 190 9.19 0.31 -14.08
CA GLY A 190 10.48 0.15 -14.74
C GLY A 190 10.76 -1.27 -15.21
N GLY A 191 11.95 -1.49 -15.77
CA GLY A 191 12.39 -2.80 -16.23
C GLY A 191 13.62 -2.75 -17.14
N PRO A 192 13.92 -3.82 -17.89
CA PRO A 192 15.18 -3.94 -18.65
C PRO A 192 15.41 -2.82 -19.67
N SER A 193 14.33 -2.30 -20.26
CA SER A 193 14.35 -1.26 -21.30
C SER A 193 13.77 0.08 -20.83
N THR A 194 13.39 0.21 -19.56
CA THR A 194 12.72 1.40 -19.03
C THR A 194 13.27 1.75 -17.66
N PHE A 195 13.84 2.96 -17.54
CA PHE A 195 14.30 3.47 -16.25
C PHE A 195 13.15 3.63 -15.26
N ALA A 196 13.49 3.55 -13.98
CA ALA A 196 12.49 3.62 -12.93
C ALA A 196 11.85 5.02 -12.84
N GLY A 197 10.53 5.06 -12.93
CA GLY A 197 9.70 6.24 -12.88
C GLY A 197 8.39 5.97 -12.14
N GLN A 198 7.43 6.87 -12.31
CA GLN A 198 6.20 6.88 -11.53
C GLN A 198 4.97 6.82 -12.41
N ARG A 199 4.07 5.91 -12.07
CA ARG A 199 2.81 5.74 -12.76
C ARG A 199 1.66 5.58 -11.77
N PHE A 200 0.45 5.76 -12.27
CA PHE A 200 -0.77 5.53 -11.49
C PHE A 200 -1.82 4.80 -12.33
N ALA A 201 -2.65 4.01 -11.65
CA ALA A 201 -3.85 3.39 -12.18
C ALA A 201 -4.98 3.52 -11.16
N ALA A 202 -6.22 3.41 -11.61
CA ALA A 202 -7.36 3.63 -10.73
C ALA A 202 -8.59 2.82 -11.13
N ARG A 203 -9.59 2.84 -10.26
CA ARG A 203 -10.94 2.36 -10.51
C ARG A 203 -11.99 3.30 -9.94
N LEU A 204 -13.12 3.38 -10.62
CA LEU A 204 -14.33 3.95 -10.06
C LEU A 204 -15.02 2.95 -9.13
N ALA A 205 -15.79 3.45 -8.18
CA ALA A 205 -16.58 2.61 -7.28
C ALA A 205 -17.54 1.68 -8.04
N SER A 206 -18.07 2.14 -9.18
CA SER A 206 -19.00 1.43 -10.07
C SER A 206 -18.34 0.42 -11.02
N ASP A 207 -17.01 0.36 -11.06
CA ASP A 207 -16.31 -0.57 -11.93
C ASP A 207 -16.55 -2.03 -11.52
N PRO A 208 -16.48 -2.99 -12.46
CA PRO A 208 -16.46 -4.40 -12.14
C PRO A 208 -15.46 -4.70 -11.00
N PRO A 209 -15.84 -5.52 -10.00
CA PRO A 209 -14.96 -5.82 -8.87
C PRO A 209 -13.61 -6.39 -9.31
N GLY A 210 -12.54 -5.95 -8.63
CA GLY A 210 -11.19 -6.47 -8.84
C GLY A 210 -10.47 -5.95 -10.09
N GLN A 211 -11.02 -4.95 -10.79
CA GLN A 211 -10.41 -4.35 -11.97
C GLN A 211 -10.03 -2.88 -11.73
N LEU A 212 -8.82 -2.49 -12.15
CA LEU A 212 -8.42 -1.09 -12.32
C LEU A 212 -8.72 -0.68 -13.77
N THR A 213 -9.91 -0.12 -14.01
CA THR A 213 -10.38 0.17 -15.38
C THR A 213 -9.83 1.48 -15.93
N LEU A 214 -9.43 2.41 -15.05
CA LEU A 214 -8.72 3.62 -15.43
C LEU A 214 -7.25 3.24 -15.54
N GLY A 215 -6.86 2.97 -16.79
CA GLY A 215 -5.53 2.46 -17.14
C GLY A 215 -4.38 3.37 -16.72
N GLU A 216 -3.19 2.87 -16.97
CA GLU A 216 -1.96 3.49 -16.51
C GLU A 216 -1.74 4.88 -17.10
N SER A 217 -1.34 5.81 -16.23
CA SER A 217 -0.93 7.15 -16.60
C SER A 217 0.45 7.44 -16.01
N VAL A 218 1.27 8.14 -16.78
CA VAL A 218 2.66 8.45 -16.41
C VAL A 218 2.69 9.78 -15.66
N LEU A 219 3.24 9.78 -14.45
CA LEU A 219 3.51 11.01 -13.71
C LEU A 219 4.90 11.56 -14.07
N VAL A 220 5.91 10.69 -14.11
CA VAL A 220 7.26 11.03 -14.56
C VAL A 220 7.98 9.78 -15.06
N GLU A 221 8.70 9.91 -16.17
CA GLU A 221 9.62 8.88 -16.66
C GLU A 221 10.99 9.02 -15.98
N GLY A 222 11.62 7.88 -15.68
CA GLY A 222 13.04 7.85 -15.31
C GLY A 222 13.92 8.12 -16.53
N GLU A 223 15.09 8.70 -16.29
CA GLU A 223 16.05 9.08 -17.34
C GLU A 223 17.44 8.47 -17.16
N ASP A 224 17.70 7.79 -16.04
CA ASP A 224 18.98 7.14 -15.75
C ASP A 224 18.82 5.98 -14.77
N ALA A 225 19.88 5.19 -14.63
CA ALA A 225 19.94 4.08 -13.68
C ALA A 225 20.25 4.59 -12.26
N GLN A 226 19.61 4.00 -11.25
CA GLN A 226 20.02 4.20 -9.87
C GLN A 226 21.34 3.47 -9.61
N THR A 227 22.32 4.16 -9.02
CA THR A 227 23.64 3.60 -8.70
C THR A 227 23.86 3.38 -7.19
N VAL A 228 22.90 3.76 -6.33
CA VAL A 228 22.95 3.60 -4.86
C VAL A 228 22.24 2.33 -4.35
N MET A 229 22.54 1.94 -3.10
CA MET A 229 22.14 0.66 -2.50
C MET A 229 20.66 0.35 -2.57
N ARG A 230 19.80 1.29 -2.15
CA ARG A 230 18.38 1.04 -1.89
C ARG A 230 17.50 1.85 -2.83
N TRP A 231 16.48 1.21 -3.40
CA TRP A 231 15.43 1.86 -4.19
C TRP A 231 14.23 2.09 -3.27
N GLU A 232 14.12 3.32 -2.76
CA GLU A 232 13.08 3.85 -1.85
C GLU A 232 12.70 2.94 -0.65
N ASP A 233 11.93 3.45 0.30
CA ASP A 233 11.36 2.61 1.39
C ASP A 233 9.83 2.63 1.32
N TYR A 234 9.27 3.74 0.86
CA TYR A 234 7.84 3.97 0.77
C TYR A 234 7.56 4.97 -0.36
N THR A 235 6.45 4.75 -1.05
CA THR A 235 5.76 5.81 -1.79
C THR A 235 4.51 6.18 -1.00
N GLN A 236 3.92 7.35 -1.25
CA GLN A 236 2.80 7.81 -0.45
C GLN A 236 1.73 8.46 -1.31
N THR A 237 0.51 8.00 -1.11
CA THR A 237 -0.71 8.67 -1.53
C THR A 237 -1.38 9.38 -0.35
N ALA A 238 -2.04 10.50 -0.62
CA ALA A 238 -2.84 11.21 0.38
C ALA A 238 -4.07 11.85 -0.26
N ILE A 239 -5.22 11.77 0.41
CA ILE A 239 -6.42 12.50 0.01
C ILE A 239 -6.30 13.96 0.42
N ASP A 240 -6.57 14.87 -0.52
CA ASP A 240 -6.66 16.29 -0.24
C ASP A 240 -7.85 16.56 0.70
N PRO A 241 -7.62 17.08 1.91
CA PRO A 241 -8.68 17.27 2.88
C PRO A 241 -9.63 18.41 2.51
N THR A 242 -9.30 19.25 1.52
CA THR A 242 -10.13 20.39 1.10
C THR A 242 -11.30 19.97 0.24
N ASP A 243 -11.14 18.95 -0.61
CA ASP A 243 -12.16 18.44 -1.53
C ASP A 243 -12.53 16.97 -1.33
N ASP A 244 -11.71 16.21 -0.57
CA ASP A 244 -11.93 14.81 -0.24
C ASP A 244 -12.01 13.89 -1.50
N CYS A 245 -11.39 14.36 -2.59
CA CYS A 245 -11.45 13.81 -3.95
C CYS A 245 -10.08 13.73 -4.62
N THR A 246 -9.23 14.74 -4.45
CA THR A 246 -7.92 14.81 -5.07
C THR A 246 -6.96 13.87 -4.36
N ILE A 247 -6.29 13.01 -5.11
CA ILE A 247 -5.27 12.10 -4.61
C ILE A 247 -3.92 12.68 -4.98
N TRP A 248 -3.14 13.04 -3.98
CA TRP A 248 -1.73 13.36 -4.10
C TRP A 248 -0.91 12.07 -4.11
N TYR A 249 0.18 12.03 -4.88
CA TYR A 249 1.13 10.94 -4.91
C TYR A 249 2.57 11.47 -4.94
N VAL A 250 3.45 10.82 -4.18
CA VAL A 250 4.89 11.03 -4.20
C VAL A 250 5.61 9.68 -4.23
N GLY A 251 6.64 9.58 -5.06
CA GLY A 251 7.61 8.49 -5.09
C GLY A 251 8.91 8.98 -5.69
N ASP A 252 9.83 8.04 -5.96
CA ASP A 252 11.15 8.35 -6.49
C ASP A 252 11.27 8.11 -8.00
N TYR A 253 12.26 8.77 -8.62
CA TYR A 253 12.70 8.57 -10.00
C TYR A 253 14.15 9.07 -10.14
N ILE A 254 14.81 8.75 -11.26
CA ILE A 254 16.18 9.19 -11.52
C ILE A 254 16.19 10.15 -12.71
N LYS A 255 16.77 11.35 -12.51
CA LYS A 255 17.05 12.29 -13.61
C LYS A 255 18.35 11.93 -14.30
N LYS A 256 18.49 12.34 -15.57
CA LYS A 256 19.71 12.12 -16.34
C LYS A 256 20.96 12.65 -15.61
N GLY A 257 21.96 11.80 -15.40
CA GLY A 257 23.23 12.17 -14.76
C GLY A 257 23.12 12.51 -13.27
N ALA A 258 22.00 12.23 -12.61
CA ALA A 258 21.86 12.47 -11.17
C ALA A 258 22.62 11.43 -10.35
N ALA A 259 23.25 11.87 -9.25
CA ALA A 259 23.98 10.99 -8.33
C ALA A 259 23.05 10.20 -7.38
N SER A 260 21.80 10.64 -7.24
CA SER A 260 20.79 10.05 -6.35
C SER A 260 19.38 10.21 -6.94
N TYR A 261 18.40 9.60 -6.27
CA TYR A 261 17.00 9.77 -6.59
C TYR A 261 16.55 11.23 -6.49
N SER A 262 15.52 11.55 -7.26
CA SER A 262 14.67 12.73 -7.15
C SER A 262 13.25 12.26 -6.85
N SER A 263 12.46 13.11 -6.21
CA SER A 263 11.03 12.82 -6.00
C SER A 263 10.18 13.75 -6.85
N ARG A 264 9.06 13.22 -7.36
CA ARG A 264 8.04 14.00 -8.08
C ARG A 264 6.74 13.89 -7.28
N ILE A 265 6.06 15.02 -7.13
CA ILE A 265 4.74 15.08 -6.50
C ILE A 265 3.74 15.39 -7.61
N GLY A 266 2.69 14.57 -7.69
CA GLY A 266 1.58 14.73 -8.61
C GLY A 266 0.25 14.69 -7.88
N ALA A 267 -0.78 15.23 -8.51
CA ALA A 267 -2.15 15.13 -8.05
C ALA A 267 -3.03 14.63 -9.19
N PHE A 268 -3.97 13.76 -8.89
CA PHE A 268 -5.00 13.31 -9.83
C PHE A 268 -6.35 13.24 -9.14
N ARG A 269 -7.41 13.43 -9.91
CA ARG A 269 -8.80 13.36 -9.42
C ARG A 269 -9.59 12.45 -10.33
N LEU A 270 -10.35 11.53 -9.74
CA LEU A 270 -11.08 10.52 -10.49
C LEU A 270 -12.41 11.07 -11.04
N PRO A 271 -12.85 10.63 -12.23
CA PRO A 271 -14.09 11.10 -12.85
C PRO A 271 -15.29 11.09 -11.89
N GLY A 272 -16.05 12.18 -11.88
CA GLY A 272 -17.25 12.33 -11.05
C GLY A 272 -17.02 12.80 -9.62
N CYS A 273 -15.80 12.75 -9.08
CA CYS A 273 -15.48 13.33 -7.77
C CYS A 273 -15.21 14.83 -7.94
N ARG A 274 -15.99 15.68 -7.26
CA ARG A 274 -15.92 17.15 -7.36
C ARG A 274 -16.09 17.85 -6.03
#